data_AF-A0AAV3FVE2-F1
#
_entry.id   AF-A0AAV3FVE2-F1
#
_cell.length_a   1.000
_cell.length_b   1.000
_cell.length_c   1.000
_cell.angle_alpha   90.00
_cell.angle_beta   90.00
_cell.angle_gamma   90.00
#
_symmetry.space_group_name_H-M   'P 1'
#
loop_
_entity.id
_entity.type
_entity.pdbx_description
1 polymer ?
#
loop_
_entity_poly.entity_id
_entity_poly.type
_entity_poly.pdbx_seq_one_letter_code
_entity_poly.pdbx_strand_id
1 'polypeptide(L)'
;MSKLSRNCKAIVKESDLNRLGDLIVKLFDFFIHPLDTALFLADGKLVRGQVHYQLETGLLRQVMVTIMTKTATVTASMDLQSGSRREVMEVQGAKDTYHLENLDDLSSMKVLIKYS
;
A
#
# COMPACT_ATOMS: atom_id res chain seq x y z
N MET A 1 -3.38 -21.09 -1.05
CA MET A 1 -2.87 -19.90 -1.75
C MET A 1 -1.36 -19.99 -1.79
N SER A 2 -0.76 -20.13 -2.98
CA SER A 2 0.69 -20.20 -3.14
C SER A 2 1.31 -18.86 -2.77
N LYS A 3 2.24 -18.87 -1.81
CA LYS A 3 2.98 -17.70 -1.33
C LYS A 3 3.61 -17.01 -2.55
N LEU A 4 3.20 -15.75 -2.83
CA LEU A 4 3.76 -14.93 -3.91
C LEU A 4 5.29 -14.97 -3.78
N SER A 5 5.97 -15.33 -4.88
CA SER A 5 7.41 -15.56 -4.87
C SER A 5 8.13 -14.26 -4.48
N ARG A 6 8.78 -14.23 -3.31
CA ARG A 6 9.62 -13.14 -2.76
C ARG A 6 9.36 -11.78 -3.40
N ASN A 7 8.39 -11.07 -2.84
CA ASN A 7 8.12 -9.68 -3.22
C ASN A 7 9.31 -8.81 -2.80
N CYS A 8 9.80 -7.98 -3.70
CA CYS A 8 10.83 -6.98 -3.38
C CYS A 8 10.19 -5.68 -2.87
N LYS A 9 9.03 -5.35 -3.46
CA LYS A 9 8.29 -4.13 -3.14
C LYS A 9 6.79 -4.38 -3.17
N ALA A 10 6.07 -3.77 -2.23
CA ALA A 10 4.61 -3.68 -2.32
C ALA A 10 4.13 -2.27 -1.98
N ILE A 11 3.07 -1.83 -2.63
CA ILE A 11 2.41 -0.56 -2.42
C ILE A 11 0.94 -0.86 -2.19
N VAL A 12 0.39 -0.37 -1.08
CA VAL A 12 -1.04 -0.43 -0.77
C VAL A 12 -1.51 1.01 -0.58
N LYS A 13 -2.48 1.43 -1.38
CA LYS A 13 -3.01 2.79 -1.36
C LYS A 13 -4.52 2.74 -1.23
N GLU A 14 -5.03 3.47 -0.26
CA GLU A 14 -6.46 3.77 -0.16
C GLU A 14 -6.69 5.27 -0.33
N SER A 15 -7.83 5.65 -0.88
CA SER A 15 -8.16 7.04 -1.13
C SER A 15 -9.64 7.29 -0.95
N ASP A 16 -10.01 8.44 -0.38
CA ASP A 16 -11.40 8.83 -0.09
C ASP A 16 -11.74 10.19 -0.72
N LEU A 17 -13.03 10.44 -0.94
CA LEU A 17 -13.56 11.64 -1.61
C LEU A 17 -13.58 12.85 -0.67
N ASN A 18 -12.50 13.65 -0.69
CA ASN A 18 -12.42 14.95 -0.01
C ASN A 18 -12.99 14.97 1.41
N ARG A 19 -12.72 13.92 2.18
CA ARG A 19 -13.29 13.70 3.50
C ARG A 19 -12.20 13.62 4.55
N LEU A 20 -11.70 14.79 4.92
CA LEU A 20 -10.87 14.97 6.10
C LEU A 20 -11.57 14.40 7.35
N GLY A 21 -10.79 14.05 8.37
CA GLY A 21 -11.35 13.57 9.62
C GLY A 21 -10.37 13.62 10.76
N ASP A 22 -10.87 13.32 11.96
CA ASP A 22 -10.03 13.20 13.14
C ASP A 22 -8.92 12.16 12.90
N LEU A 23 -7.71 12.48 13.36
CA LEU A 23 -6.52 11.67 13.14
C LEU A 23 -6.69 10.25 13.69
N ILE A 24 -7.12 10.12 14.94
CA ILE A 24 -7.21 8.80 15.59
C ILE A 24 -8.30 7.98 14.91
N VAL A 25 -9.48 8.59 14.71
CA VAL A 25 -10.60 7.92 14.05
C VAL A 25 -10.21 7.44 12.66
N LYS A 26 -9.65 8.31 11.81
CA LYS A 26 -9.28 7.94 10.44
C LYS A 26 -8.15 6.91 10.38
N LEU A 27 -7.22 6.92 11.33
CA LEU A 27 -6.16 5.92 11.39
C LEU A 27 -6.70 4.53 11.76
N PHE A 28 -7.54 4.44 12.78
CA PHE A 28 -8.00 3.15 13.30
C PHE A 28 -9.23 2.59 12.57
N ASP A 29 -10.09 3.43 11.98
CA ASP A 29 -11.28 2.96 11.26
C ASP A 29 -11.06 2.79 9.76
N PHE A 30 -10.03 3.44 9.18
CA PHE A 30 -9.82 3.43 7.73
C PHE A 30 -8.42 2.95 7.37
N PHE A 31 -7.36 3.63 7.87
CA PHE A 31 -6.00 3.32 7.47
C PHE A 31 -5.46 1.98 8.01
N ILE A 32 -6.09 1.40 9.03
CA ILE A 32 -5.66 0.11 9.58
C ILE A 32 -5.75 -1.01 8.52
N HIS A 33 -6.75 -0.97 7.64
CA HIS A 33 -6.96 -2.00 6.62
C HIS A 33 -5.83 -2.06 5.58
N PRO A 34 -5.42 -0.96 4.93
CA PRO A 34 -4.26 -0.99 4.03
C PRO A 34 -2.95 -1.24 4.77
N LEU A 35 -2.84 -0.88 6.06
CA LEU A 35 -1.65 -1.17 6.87
C LEU A 35 -1.52 -2.66 7.21
N ASP A 36 -2.60 -3.31 7.65
CA ASP A 36 -2.65 -4.75 7.93
C ASP A 36 -2.29 -5.56 6.69
N THR A 37 -2.82 -5.13 5.55
CA THR A 37 -2.53 -5.73 4.26
C THR A 37 -1.07 -5.54 3.86
N ALA A 38 -0.50 -4.35 4.05
CA ALA A 38 0.92 -4.10 3.84
C ALA A 38 1.82 -4.97 4.75
N LEU A 39 1.45 -5.13 6.02
CA LEU A 39 2.16 -6.00 6.96
C LEU A 39 2.11 -7.46 6.53
N PHE A 40 0.96 -7.93 6.04
CA PHE A 40 0.81 -9.27 5.48
C PHE A 40 1.72 -9.47 4.25
N LEU A 41 1.81 -8.49 3.35
CA LEU A 41 2.62 -8.55 2.13
C LEU A 41 4.13 -8.43 2.38
N ALA A 42 4.54 -7.79 3.48
CA ALA A 42 5.94 -7.55 3.79
C ALA A 42 6.75 -8.83 4.04
N ASP A 43 6.07 -9.92 4.42
CA ASP A 43 6.59 -11.26 4.72
C ASP A 43 7.87 -11.27 5.57
N GLY A 44 7.74 -11.68 6.83
CA GLY A 44 8.86 -11.86 7.75
C GLY A 44 9.01 -10.75 8.79
N LYS A 45 10.17 -10.73 9.46
CA LYS A 45 10.40 -9.86 10.61
C LYS A 45 10.65 -8.41 10.16
N LEU A 46 9.88 -7.48 10.74
CA LEU A 46 10.14 -6.05 10.59
C LEU A 46 11.53 -5.69 11.10
N VAL A 47 12.26 -4.94 10.28
CA VAL A 47 13.56 -4.35 10.62
C VAL A 47 13.38 -2.88 10.94
N ARG A 48 12.54 -2.16 10.18
CA ARG A 48 12.32 -0.72 10.36
C ARG A 48 10.92 -0.31 9.88
N GLY A 49 10.36 0.70 10.54
CA GLY A 49 9.15 1.41 10.11
C GLY A 49 9.41 2.92 10.06
N GLN A 50 8.78 3.61 9.11
CA GLN A 50 8.74 5.06 9.00
C GLN A 50 7.31 5.50 8.79
N VAL A 51 6.89 6.55 9.48
CA VAL A 51 5.53 7.08 9.40
C VAL A 51 5.60 8.56 9.05
N HIS A 52 4.80 8.97 8.08
CA HIS A 52 4.62 10.36 7.70
C HIS A 52 3.12 10.63 7.58
N TYR A 53 2.66 11.77 8.09
CA TYR A 53 1.29 12.21 7.92
C TYR A 53 1.23 13.73 7.72
N GLN A 54 0.15 14.17 7.11
CA GLN A 54 -0.14 15.58 6.88
C GLN A 54 -1.51 15.91 7.45
N LEU A 55 -1.58 17.04 8.14
CA LEU A 55 -2.83 17.60 8.62
C LEU A 55 -3.21 18.82 7.79
N GLU A 56 -4.51 19.03 7.62
CA GLU A 56 -5.10 20.23 7.07
C GLU A 56 -6.17 20.71 8.05
N THR A 57 -6.07 21.98 8.48
CA THR A 57 -6.95 22.56 9.51
C THR A 57 -7.10 21.71 10.79
N GLY A 58 -6.04 20.95 11.13
CA GLY A 58 -6.02 20.04 12.30
C GLY A 58 -6.59 18.65 12.03
N LEU A 59 -7.13 18.39 10.84
CA LEU A 59 -7.69 17.11 10.44
C LEU A 59 -6.71 16.33 9.56
N LEU A 60 -6.78 15.00 9.59
CA LEU A 60 -5.94 14.15 8.76
C LEU A 60 -6.27 14.36 7.28
N ARG A 61 -5.24 14.64 6.49
CA ARG A 61 -5.28 14.72 5.03
C ARG A 61 -4.66 13.49 4.39
N GLN A 62 -3.45 13.14 4.80
CA GLN A 62 -2.69 12.06 4.21
C GLN A 62 -1.88 11.33 5.29
N VAL A 63 -1.71 10.02 5.14
CA VAL A 63 -0.77 9.23 5.92
C VAL A 63 -0.04 8.23 5.01
N MET A 64 1.21 7.95 5.35
CA MET A 64 2.05 6.96 4.70
C MET A 64 2.90 6.24 5.75
N VAL A 65 2.92 4.92 5.66
CA VAL A 65 3.77 4.05 6.47
C VAL A 65 4.63 3.22 5.54
N THR A 66 5.95 3.31 5.70
CA THR A 66 6.92 2.47 4.99
C THR A 66 7.53 1.48 5.96
N ILE A 67 7.40 0.20 5.63
CA ILE A 67 7.87 -0.95 6.39
C ILE A 67 9.00 -1.60 5.61
N MET A 68 10.10 -1.91 6.29
CA MET A 68 11.23 -2.64 5.73
C MET A 68 11.44 -3.94 6.50
N THR A 69 11.52 -5.05 5.76
CA THR A 69 12.02 -6.33 6.25
C THR A 69 13.43 -6.55 5.72
N LYS A 70 14.01 -7.74 5.96
CA LYS A 70 15.30 -8.09 5.35
C LYS A 70 15.25 -8.20 3.83
N THR A 71 14.06 -8.44 3.26
CA THR A 71 13.90 -8.83 1.85
C THR A 71 12.90 -7.99 1.08
N ALA A 72 12.12 -7.14 1.75
CA ALA A 72 11.07 -6.35 1.12
C ALA A 72 10.97 -4.94 1.72
N THR A 73 10.51 -4.01 0.89
CA THR A 73 10.01 -2.70 1.33
C THR A 73 8.55 -2.57 0.95
N VAL A 74 7.67 -2.32 1.92
CA VAL A 74 6.24 -2.16 1.69
C VAL A 74 5.77 -0.80 2.16
N THR A 75 4.97 -0.13 1.35
CA THR A 75 4.37 1.16 1.70
C THR A 75 2.85 1.03 1.74
N ALA A 76 2.25 1.34 2.89
CA ALA A 76 0.82 1.62 3.00
C ALA A 76 0.61 3.14 2.97
N SER A 77 -0.42 3.61 2.27
CA SER A 77 -0.77 5.03 2.26
C SER A 77 -2.27 5.26 2.16
N MET A 78 -2.73 6.37 2.73
CA MET A 78 -4.09 6.86 2.59
C MET A 78 -4.07 8.35 2.24
N ASP A 79 -4.91 8.73 1.28
CA ASP A 79 -5.14 10.11 0.86
C ASP A 79 -6.63 10.45 0.91
N LEU A 80 -7.02 11.36 1.81
CA LEU A 80 -8.40 11.76 2.04
C LEU A 80 -8.86 12.92 1.14
N GLN A 81 -7.99 13.41 0.25
CA GLN A 81 -8.29 14.48 -0.72
C GLN A 81 -8.25 14.02 -2.18
N SER A 82 -8.40 12.73 -2.41
CA SER A 82 -8.45 12.21 -3.76
C SER A 82 -9.74 12.60 -4.47
N GLY A 83 -9.64 12.88 -5.77
CA GLY A 83 -10.80 13.13 -6.63
C GLY A 83 -11.66 11.88 -6.90
N SER A 84 -11.20 10.69 -6.49
CA SER A 84 -11.96 9.45 -6.53
C SER A 84 -11.63 8.55 -5.35
N ARG A 85 -12.64 7.78 -4.91
CA ARG A 85 -12.42 6.69 -3.96
C ARG A 85 -11.78 5.52 -4.70
N ARG A 86 -10.59 5.11 -4.26
CA ARG A 86 -9.82 4.05 -4.92
C ARG A 86 -9.02 3.26 -3.89
N GLU A 87 -8.99 1.95 -4.08
CA GLU A 87 -8.04 1.05 -3.43
C GLU A 87 -7.12 0.47 -4.50
N VAL A 88 -5.82 0.62 -4.32
CA VAL A 88 -4.82 0.12 -5.28
C VAL A 88 -3.75 -0.64 -4.52
N MET A 89 -3.46 -1.84 -5.00
CA MET A 89 -2.35 -2.63 -4.53
C MET A 89 -1.44 -2.99 -5.69
N GLU A 90 -0.16 -2.77 -5.53
CA GLU A 90 0.87 -3.23 -6.46
C GLU A 90 1.91 -4.06 -5.72
N VAL A 91 2.18 -5.25 -6.24
CA VAL A 91 3.18 -6.16 -5.69
C VAL A 91 4.19 -6.49 -6.78
N GLN A 92 5.43 -6.08 -6.55
CA GLN A 92 6.54 -6.27 -7.48
C GLN A 92 7.43 -7.42 -7.01
N GLY A 93 7.48 -8.48 -7.80
CA GLY A 93 8.44 -9.56 -7.68
C GLY A 93 9.56 -9.46 -8.73
N ALA A 94 10.54 -10.36 -8.65
CA ALA A 94 11.68 -10.35 -9.58
C ALA A 94 11.30 -10.68 -11.05
N LYS A 95 10.14 -11.31 -11.28
CA LYS A 95 9.72 -11.78 -12.61
C LYS A 95 8.47 -11.06 -13.11
N ASP A 96 7.57 -10.77 -12.20
CA ASP A 96 6.22 -10.32 -12.48
C ASP A 96 5.84 -9.18 -11.53
N THR A 97 4.99 -8.28 -12.02
CA THR A 97 4.30 -7.27 -11.20
C THR A 97 2.81 -7.56 -11.23
N TYR A 98 2.20 -7.60 -10.06
CA TYR A 98 0.76 -7.75 -9.89
C TYR A 98 0.17 -6.40 -9.51
N HIS A 99 -0.91 -6.02 -10.16
CA HIS A 99 -1.64 -4.80 -9.90
C HIS A 99 -3.11 -5.15 -9.66
N LEU A 100 -3.64 -4.71 -8.53
CA LEU A 100 -5.03 -4.91 -8.14
C LEU A 100 -5.66 -3.54 -7.89
N GLU A 101 -6.78 -3.25 -8.55
CA GLU A 101 -7.56 -2.04 -8.33
C GLU A 101 -8.96 -2.40 -7.82
N ASN A 102 -9.38 -1.72 -6.74
CA ASN A 102 -10.67 -1.84 -6.05
C ASN A 102 -11.07 -3.27 -5.69
N LEU A 103 -10.09 -4.16 -5.47
CA LEU A 103 -10.28 -5.59 -5.21
C LEU A 103 -11.01 -6.36 -6.33
N ASP A 104 -11.30 -5.72 -7.46
CA ASP A 104 -12.11 -6.27 -8.55
C ASP A 104 -11.28 -6.49 -9.83
N ASP A 105 -10.31 -5.63 -10.11
CA ASP A 105 -9.50 -5.69 -11.33
C ASP A 105 -8.05 -6.12 -11.03
N LEU A 106 -7.76 -7.40 -11.24
CA LEU A 106 -6.42 -7.97 -11.09
C LEU A 106 -5.73 -8.11 -12.45
N SER A 107 -4.66 -7.35 -12.65
CA SER A 107 -3.77 -7.45 -13.81
C SER A 107 -2.37 -7.92 -13.41
N SER A 108 -1.68 -8.60 -14.34
CA SER A 108 -0.30 -9.04 -14.15
C SER A 108 0.55 -8.64 -15.35
N MET A 109 1.70 -8.02 -15.07
CA MET A 109 2.69 -7.63 -16.06
C MET A 109 3.91 -8.52 -15.93
N LYS A 110 4.32 -9.14 -17.04
CA LYS A 110 5.54 -9.96 -17.11
C LYS A 110 6.59 -9.25 -17.94
N VAL A 111 7.86 -9.37 -17.55
CA VAL A 111 8.97 -8.88 -18.36
C VAL A 111 9.20 -9.82 -19.55
N LEU A 112 8.99 -9.34 -20.78
CA LEU A 112 9.42 -10.01 -22.01
C LEU A 112 10.88 -9.60 -22.30
N ILE A 113 11.85 -10.32 -21.74
CA ILE A 113 13.24 -10.20 -22.21
C ILE A 113 13.34 -10.95 -23.53
N LYS A 114 13.24 -10.24 -24.66
CA LYS A 114 13.68 -10.77 -25.96
C LYS A 114 15.21 -10.70 -25.99
N TYR A 115 15.87 -11.83 -25.72
CA TYR A 115 17.29 -11.97 -26.07
C TYR A 115 17.39 -11.91 -27.61
N SER A 116 18.18 -10.94 -28.11
CA SER A 116 18.58 -10.81 -29.51
C SER A 116 19.90 -11.54 -29.70
#